data_AF-A0A845X5L5-F1
#
_entry.id   AF-A0A845X5L5-F1
#
_cell.length_a   1.000
_cell.length_b   1.000
_cell.length_c   1.000
_cell.angle_alpha   90.00
_cell.angle_beta   90.00
_cell.angle_gamma   90.00
#
_symmetry.space_group_name_H-M   'P 1'
#
loop_
_entity.id
_entity.type
_entity.pdbx_description
1 polymer ?
#
loop_
_entity_poly.entity_id
_entity_poly.type
_entity_poly.pdbx_seq_one_letter_code
_entity_poly.pdbx_strand_id
1 'polypeptide(L)'
;MGSLIVPLTRPLTNCDWVNVKFYEQITPCRAIAVHDQPIVSFLGVMTHLRCSLLLVLGLFALLGGCPAAQDPDLKQAVQATSSMGKARHLQRSCFYLIYPNGQPSDFIGYLFSDLGVAEWPIAIDPDEAAGMKAAGIPPLPEGVGLSPGQRQYRDRKELVLTGNDAVGQVEIVGYLPNADESNIQATFTLAVASPDEFTQQLCQSALESGISPGIVPDPSLAPAPVPTP
;
A
#
# COMPACT_ATOMS: atom_id res chain seq x y z
N MET A 1 5.06 27.69 43.56
CA MET A 1 3.72 28.26 43.29
C MET A 1 3.82 29.07 42.00
N GLY A 2 3.12 28.64 40.95
CA GLY A 2 3.18 29.27 39.62
C GLY A 2 2.52 28.36 38.60
N SER A 3 1.19 28.43 38.51
CA SER A 3 0.36 27.65 37.59
C SER A 3 0.34 28.36 36.23
N LEU A 4 0.69 27.66 35.15
CA LEU A 4 0.69 28.17 33.78
C LEU A 4 -0.43 27.47 33.01
N ILE A 5 -1.48 28.23 32.71
CA ILE A 5 -2.68 27.79 31.97
C ILE A 5 -2.38 27.96 30.48
N VAL A 6 -2.48 26.87 29.71
CA VAL A 6 -2.43 26.87 28.24
C VAL A 6 -3.84 26.60 27.72
N PRO A 7 -4.42 27.42 26.82
CA PRO A 7 -5.70 27.11 26.20
C PRO A 7 -5.51 26.07 25.07
N LEU A 8 -6.18 24.92 25.21
CA LEU A 8 -6.41 23.96 24.13
C LEU A 8 -7.54 24.45 23.22
N THR A 9 -7.23 24.83 21.99
CA THR A 9 -8.20 24.88 20.89
C THR A 9 -8.16 23.55 20.15
N ARG A 10 -9.13 22.67 20.45
CA ARG A 10 -9.44 21.48 19.64
C ARG A 10 -10.56 21.83 18.64
N PRO A 11 -10.41 21.54 17.34
CA PRO A 11 -11.57 21.47 16.46
C PRO A 11 -12.34 20.18 16.72
N LEU A 12 -13.65 20.32 16.95
CA LEU A 12 -14.63 19.26 17.14
C LEU A 12 -14.90 18.58 15.79
N THR A 13 -14.40 17.37 15.57
CA THR A 13 -14.91 16.48 14.51
C THR A 13 -16.13 15.76 15.04
N ASN A 14 -17.28 16.27 14.62
CA ASN A 14 -18.61 15.84 14.96
C ASN A 14 -19.03 14.69 14.04
N CYS A 15 -19.07 13.46 14.55
CA CYS A 15 -19.78 12.33 13.94
C CYS A 15 -20.52 11.60 15.08
N ASP A 16 -21.47 12.29 15.70
CA ASP A 16 -22.40 11.68 16.63
C ASP A 16 -23.39 10.79 15.87
N TRP A 17 -23.49 9.55 16.34
CA TRP A 17 -24.33 8.50 15.82
C TRP A 17 -25.81 8.83 16.03
N VAL A 18 -26.52 9.21 14.96
CA VAL A 18 -27.98 9.21 14.94
C VAL A 18 -28.46 7.79 14.64
N ASN A 19 -28.89 7.10 15.70
CA ASN A 19 -29.68 5.88 15.63
C ASN A 19 -31.02 6.16 14.92
N VAL A 20 -31.12 5.85 13.63
CA VAL A 20 -32.40 5.86 12.91
C VAL A 20 -33.02 4.47 13.04
N LYS A 21 -34.00 4.33 13.94
CA LYS A 21 -34.90 3.18 13.97
C LYS A 21 -35.74 3.16 12.70
N PHE A 22 -35.55 2.16 11.86
CA PHE A 22 -36.47 1.83 10.78
C PHE A 22 -37.81 1.39 11.38
N TYR A 23 -38.88 2.15 11.09
CA TYR A 23 -40.25 1.71 11.31
C TYR A 23 -40.80 1.20 9.97
N GLU A 24 -41.03 -0.10 9.87
CA GLU A 24 -41.85 -0.71 8.83
C GLU A 24 -43.29 -0.19 8.97
N GLN A 25 -43.81 0.44 7.93
CA GLN A 25 -45.26 0.57 7.73
C GLN A 25 -45.62 0.12 6.32
N ILE A 26 -45.92 -1.16 6.22
CA ILE A 26 -46.63 -1.78 5.10
C ILE A 26 -48.09 -1.31 5.19
N THR A 27 -48.60 -0.63 4.17
CA THR A 27 -50.04 -0.33 4.03
C THR A 27 -50.55 -0.91 2.71
N PRO A 28 -51.71 -1.61 2.70
CA PRO A 28 -52.12 -2.43 1.56
C PRO A 28 -52.87 -1.66 0.47
N CYS A 29 -52.87 -2.29 -0.70
CA CYS A 29 -53.62 -1.97 -1.90
C CYS A 29 -55.07 -1.55 -1.65
N ARG A 30 -55.49 -0.45 -2.29
CA ARG A 30 -56.90 -0.18 -2.56
C ARG A 30 -57.07 0.14 -4.04
N ALA A 31 -57.73 -0.79 -4.74
CA ALA A 31 -58.18 -0.63 -6.11
C ALA A 31 -59.33 0.39 -6.15
N ILE A 32 -59.26 1.36 -7.07
CA ILE A 32 -60.39 2.17 -7.51
C ILE A 32 -60.40 2.14 -9.03
N ALA A 33 -61.56 1.78 -9.56
CA ALA A 33 -61.85 1.59 -10.97
C ALA A 33 -62.19 2.91 -11.69
N VAL A 34 -61.69 2.99 -12.93
CA VAL A 34 -62.29 3.55 -14.16
C VAL A 34 -62.98 4.92 -14.07
N HIS A 35 -62.37 5.92 -14.70
CA HIS A 35 -63.10 6.93 -15.45
C HIS A 35 -62.33 7.38 -16.70
N ASP A 36 -63.10 7.52 -17.77
CA ASP A 36 -62.79 7.74 -19.18
C ASP A 36 -62.21 9.14 -19.52
N GLN A 37 -61.37 9.18 -20.58
CA GLN A 37 -60.89 10.35 -21.37
C GLN A 37 -59.86 11.33 -20.73
N PRO A 38 -59.09 12.15 -21.50
CA PRO A 38 -58.67 12.07 -22.90
C PRO A 38 -57.13 12.15 -23.08
N ILE A 39 -56.71 11.91 -24.32
CA ILE A 39 -55.36 12.10 -24.86
C ILE A 39 -54.86 13.53 -24.61
N VAL A 40 -54.03 13.74 -23.59
CA VAL A 40 -53.28 15.00 -23.40
C VAL A 40 -51.91 14.69 -22.79
N SER A 41 -50.85 15.03 -23.52
CA SER A 41 -49.48 15.24 -23.04
C SER A 41 -48.63 14.03 -22.64
N PHE A 42 -48.25 13.21 -23.63
CA PHE A 42 -47.10 12.29 -23.55
C PHE A 42 -45.73 12.98 -23.36
N LEU A 43 -45.65 14.32 -23.34
CA LEU A 43 -44.43 15.09 -23.12
C LEU A 43 -44.10 15.39 -21.65
N GLY A 44 -45.01 15.12 -20.69
CA GLY A 44 -44.80 15.44 -19.27
C GLY A 44 -44.19 14.32 -18.42
N VAL A 45 -44.41 13.06 -18.79
CA VAL A 45 -44.01 11.90 -17.97
C VAL A 45 -42.50 11.61 -18.06
N MET A 46 -41.84 11.99 -19.17
CA MET A 46 -40.39 11.85 -19.33
C MET A 46 -39.58 12.81 -18.45
N THR A 47 -40.18 13.92 -17.98
CA THR A 47 -39.47 14.94 -17.19
C THR A 47 -39.39 14.55 -15.71
N HIS A 48 -40.41 13.88 -15.18
CA HIS A 48 -40.40 13.41 -13.79
C HIS A 48 -39.49 12.18 -13.58
N LEU A 49 -39.37 11.30 -14.57
CA LEU A 49 -38.48 10.14 -14.50
C LEU A 49 -36.99 10.54 -14.45
N ARG A 50 -36.63 11.62 -15.16
CA ARG A 50 -35.28 12.19 -15.17
C ARG A 50 -34.91 12.85 -13.85
N CYS A 51 -35.84 13.58 -13.21
CA CYS A 51 -35.60 14.19 -11.91
C CYS A 51 -35.43 13.14 -10.80
N SER A 52 -36.24 12.07 -10.79
CA SER A 52 -36.09 10.99 -9.80
C SER A 52 -34.79 10.20 -9.96
N LEU A 53 -34.36 9.93 -11.20
CA LEU A 53 -33.10 9.23 -11.46
C LEU A 53 -31.87 10.06 -11.04
N LEU A 54 -31.89 11.38 -11.29
CA LEU A 54 -30.81 12.28 -10.88
C LEU A 54 -30.74 12.45 -9.36
N LEU A 55 -31.88 12.42 -8.66
CA LEU A 55 -31.92 12.44 -7.19
C LEU A 55 -31.35 11.15 -6.58
N VAL A 56 -31.64 9.97 -7.15
CA VAL A 56 -31.08 8.70 -6.67
C VAL A 56 -29.58 8.61 -6.95
N LEU A 57 -29.11 9.05 -8.13
CA LEU A 57 -27.68 9.13 -8.46
C LEU A 57 -26.93 10.13 -7.57
N GLY A 58 -27.54 11.28 -7.26
CA GLY A 58 -26.99 12.27 -6.34
C GLY A 58 -26.90 11.74 -4.90
N LEU A 59 -27.90 10.97 -4.44
CA LEU A 59 -27.90 10.35 -3.12
C LEU A 59 -26.84 9.23 -3.02
N PHE A 60 -26.68 8.41 -4.06
CA PHE A 60 -25.60 7.41 -4.13
C PHE A 60 -24.20 8.04 -4.18
N ALA A 61 -24.04 9.18 -4.85
CA ALA A 61 -22.77 9.92 -4.86
C ALA A 61 -22.43 10.56 -3.50
N LEU A 62 -23.44 11.00 -2.74
CA LEU A 62 -23.26 11.54 -1.38
C LEU A 62 -23.06 10.45 -0.31
N LEU A 63 -23.53 9.23 -0.58
CA LEU A 63 -23.24 8.03 0.23
C LEU A 63 -21.96 7.31 -0.20
N GLY A 64 -21.23 7.84 -1.20
CA GLY A 64 -19.90 7.39 -1.58
C GLY A 64 -18.96 7.53 -0.39
N GLY A 65 -18.78 6.44 0.34
CA GLY A 65 -18.12 6.39 1.63
C GLY A 65 -16.75 7.06 1.61
N CYS A 66 -16.45 7.83 2.67
CA CYS A 66 -15.10 8.29 2.91
C CYS A 66 -14.15 7.09 2.87
N PRO A 67 -13.01 7.19 2.16
CA PRO A 67 -12.01 6.12 2.19
C PRO A 67 -11.63 5.86 3.64
N ALA A 68 -11.63 4.58 4.03
CA ALA A 68 -11.23 4.19 5.36
C ALA A 68 -9.85 4.79 5.68
N ALA A 69 -9.69 5.28 6.92
CA ALA A 69 -8.42 5.84 7.34
C ALA A 69 -7.30 4.80 7.16
N GLN A 70 -6.21 5.22 6.54
CA GLN A 70 -5.02 4.38 6.39
C GLN A 70 -4.35 4.20 7.74
N ASP A 71 -3.97 2.96 8.06
CA ASP A 71 -3.28 2.64 9.30
C ASP A 71 -1.88 3.29 9.31
N PRO A 72 -1.51 4.00 10.41
CA PRO A 72 -0.25 4.73 10.47
C PRO A 72 0.97 3.81 10.40
N ASP A 73 0.90 2.59 10.96
CA ASP A 73 2.03 1.66 10.95
C ASP A 73 2.20 1.09 9.53
N LEU A 74 1.10 0.73 8.86
CA LEU A 74 1.16 0.31 7.46
C LEU A 74 1.73 1.42 6.56
N LYS A 75 1.37 2.68 6.80
CA LYS A 75 1.93 3.82 6.07
C LYS A 75 3.43 4.00 6.32
N GLN A 76 3.87 3.87 7.58
CA GLN A 76 5.30 3.92 7.93
C GLN A 76 6.05 2.75 7.29
N ALA A 77 5.50 1.55 7.33
CA ALA A 77 6.08 0.37 6.73
C ALA A 77 6.23 0.52 5.21
N VAL A 78 5.22 1.08 4.51
CA VAL A 78 5.32 1.44 3.09
C VAL A 78 6.49 2.39 2.85
N GLN A 79 6.66 3.41 3.68
CA GLN A 79 7.77 4.36 3.54
C GLN A 79 9.13 3.70 3.77
N ALA A 80 9.24 2.84 4.79
CA ALA A 80 10.44 2.06 5.09
C ALA A 80 10.83 1.17 3.89
N THR A 81 9.89 0.35 3.42
CA THR A 81 10.12 -0.57 2.29
C THR A 81 10.44 0.18 0.99
N SER A 82 9.66 1.22 0.64
CA SER A 82 9.95 2.03 -0.56
C SER A 82 11.27 2.79 -0.46
N SER A 83 11.78 3.05 0.75
CA SER A 83 13.09 3.66 0.89
C SER A 83 14.22 2.71 0.48
N MET A 84 14.06 1.40 0.67
CA MET A 84 15.06 0.39 0.32
C MET A 84 15.33 0.34 -1.19
N GLY A 85 14.30 0.58 -2.01
CA GLY A 85 14.42 0.67 -3.47
C GLY A 85 15.04 1.96 -4.02
N LYS A 86 15.53 2.87 -3.16
CA LYS A 86 16.18 4.12 -3.60
C LYS A 86 17.65 3.89 -3.90
N ALA A 87 18.18 4.63 -4.88
CA ALA A 87 19.57 4.52 -5.33
C ALA A 87 20.59 4.55 -4.17
N ARG A 88 20.43 5.47 -3.21
CA ARG A 88 21.34 5.59 -2.05
C ARG A 88 21.46 4.31 -1.19
N HIS A 89 20.40 3.50 -1.12
CA HIS A 89 20.41 2.25 -0.36
C HIS A 89 20.87 1.10 -1.25
N LEU A 90 20.42 1.08 -2.51
CA LEU A 90 20.85 0.07 -3.49
C LEU A 90 22.36 0.14 -3.81
N GLN A 91 22.95 1.34 -3.80
CA GLN A 91 24.41 1.54 -3.93
C GLN A 91 25.22 0.88 -2.81
N ARG A 92 24.61 0.67 -1.64
CA ARG A 92 25.22 0.13 -0.42
C ARG A 92 24.76 -1.30 -0.12
N SER A 93 24.11 -1.93 -1.10
CA SER A 93 23.59 -3.30 -1.05
C SER A 93 24.29 -4.17 -2.09
N CYS A 94 24.29 -5.48 -1.90
CA CYS A 94 24.78 -6.43 -2.91
C CYS A 94 23.85 -6.61 -4.11
N PHE A 95 22.66 -6.00 -4.12
CA PHE A 95 21.62 -6.26 -5.12
C PHE A 95 22.13 -6.16 -6.56
N TYR A 96 22.70 -5.01 -6.97
CA TYR A 96 23.18 -4.83 -8.34
C TYR A 96 24.51 -5.53 -8.66
N LEU A 97 25.18 -6.12 -7.67
CA LEU A 97 26.33 -7.01 -7.92
C LEU A 97 25.87 -8.40 -8.31
N ILE A 98 24.82 -8.89 -7.67
CA ILE A 98 24.23 -10.21 -7.93
C ILE A 98 23.32 -10.14 -9.17
N TYR A 99 22.58 -9.04 -9.30
CA TYR A 99 21.62 -8.80 -10.38
C TYR A 99 22.01 -7.53 -11.16
N PRO A 100 23.01 -7.59 -12.07
CA PRO A 100 23.44 -6.43 -12.84
C PRO A 100 22.32 -5.75 -13.65
N ASN A 101 21.31 -6.53 -14.06
CA ASN A 101 20.12 -6.05 -14.77
C ASN A 101 18.84 -6.19 -13.90
N GLY A 102 19.00 -6.10 -12.57
CA GLY A 102 17.99 -6.48 -11.59
C GLY A 102 16.63 -5.84 -11.83
N GLN A 103 15.61 -6.69 -11.86
CA GLN A 103 14.21 -6.33 -12.02
C GLN A 103 13.50 -6.19 -10.65
N PRO A 104 12.30 -5.61 -10.60
CA PRO A 104 11.48 -5.62 -9.39
C PRO A 104 11.28 -7.01 -8.77
N SER A 105 11.07 -8.06 -9.57
CA SER A 105 10.92 -9.44 -9.08
C SER A 105 12.22 -9.95 -8.44
N ASP A 106 13.38 -9.69 -9.05
CA ASP A 106 14.69 -9.98 -8.48
C ASP A 106 14.89 -9.25 -7.15
N PHE A 107 14.47 -7.98 -7.07
CA PHE A 107 14.55 -7.20 -5.84
C PHE A 107 13.72 -7.81 -4.72
N ILE A 108 12.51 -8.31 -5.01
CA ILE A 108 11.71 -9.04 -4.02
C ILE A 108 12.40 -10.35 -3.61
N GLY A 109 12.90 -11.14 -4.56
CA GLY A 109 13.65 -12.36 -4.26
C GLY A 109 14.87 -12.10 -3.38
N TYR A 110 15.59 -11.03 -3.67
CA TYR A 110 16.73 -10.55 -2.91
C TYR A 110 16.33 -10.08 -1.51
N LEU A 111 15.26 -9.29 -1.38
CA LEU A 111 14.81 -8.73 -0.09
C LEU A 111 14.55 -9.82 0.96
N PHE A 112 14.06 -10.98 0.51
CA PHE A 112 13.76 -12.14 1.35
C PHE A 112 14.83 -13.23 1.32
N SER A 113 16.01 -12.97 0.75
CA SER A 113 17.16 -13.88 0.83
C SER A 113 17.94 -13.68 2.13
N ASP A 114 18.82 -14.62 2.47
CA ASP A 114 19.69 -14.50 3.64
C ASP A 114 20.54 -13.23 3.59
N LEU A 115 21.02 -12.89 2.39
CA LEU A 115 21.83 -11.69 2.18
C LEU A 115 20.99 -10.41 2.28
N GLY A 116 19.80 -10.38 1.67
CA GLY A 116 18.91 -9.23 1.82
C GLY A 116 18.59 -9.00 3.28
N VAL A 117 18.10 -10.02 3.99
CA VAL A 117 17.75 -9.92 5.41
C VAL A 117 18.93 -9.42 6.27
N ALA A 118 20.16 -9.82 5.94
CA ALA A 118 21.36 -9.37 6.66
C ALA A 118 21.74 -7.91 6.41
N GLU A 119 21.42 -7.36 5.23
CA GLU A 119 21.73 -5.97 4.87
C GLU A 119 20.68 -4.97 5.33
N TRP A 120 19.45 -5.42 5.57
CA TRP A 120 18.35 -4.52 5.83
C TRP A 120 18.31 -4.10 7.29
N PRO A 121 18.32 -2.78 7.56
CA PRO A 121 18.26 -2.30 8.93
C PRO A 121 16.84 -2.49 9.45
N ILE A 122 16.63 -3.53 10.25
CA ILE A 122 15.44 -3.72 11.08
C ILE A 122 15.81 -3.18 12.46
N ALA A 123 15.12 -2.14 12.93
CA ALA A 123 15.36 -1.64 14.27
C ALA A 123 14.90 -2.69 15.30
N ILE A 124 15.83 -3.19 16.11
CA ILE A 124 15.55 -4.15 17.17
C ILE A 124 15.16 -3.44 18.47
N ASP A 125 15.64 -2.21 18.65
CA ASP A 125 15.38 -1.39 19.83
C ASP A 125 15.13 0.11 19.50
N PRO A 126 14.63 0.89 20.47
CA PRO A 126 14.32 2.31 20.26
C PRO A 126 15.55 3.19 19.96
N ASP A 127 16.73 2.84 20.47
CA ASP A 127 17.95 3.61 20.25
C ASP A 127 18.47 3.41 18.83
N GLU A 128 18.39 2.17 18.32
CA GLU A 128 18.65 1.84 16.92
C GLU A 128 17.65 2.54 15.99
N ALA A 129 16.35 2.51 16.33
CA ALA A 129 15.33 3.24 15.56
C ALA A 129 15.62 4.76 15.50
N ALA A 130 16.12 5.35 16.58
CA ALA A 130 16.54 6.74 16.62
C ALA A 130 17.77 6.99 15.73
N GLY A 131 18.76 6.09 15.76
CA GLY A 131 19.94 6.12 14.89
C GLY A 131 19.58 6.04 13.41
N MET A 132 18.70 5.11 13.05
CA MET A 132 18.16 4.97 11.69
C MET A 132 17.45 6.24 11.23
N LYS A 133 16.59 6.81 12.08
CA LYS A 133 15.89 8.06 11.79
C LYS A 133 16.86 9.23 11.58
N ALA A 134 17.93 9.32 12.38
CA ALA A 134 18.99 10.32 12.21
C ALA A 134 19.75 10.14 10.89
N ALA A 135 19.92 8.89 10.42
CA ALA A 135 20.47 8.56 9.10
C ALA A 135 19.46 8.73 7.93
N GLY A 136 18.24 9.17 8.22
CA GLY A 136 17.17 9.33 7.23
C GLY A 136 16.65 7.99 6.67
N ILE A 137 16.75 6.93 7.46
CA ILE A 137 16.22 5.61 7.16
C ILE A 137 14.95 5.41 8.00
N PRO A 138 13.76 5.24 7.39
CA PRO A 138 12.54 4.98 8.15
C PRO A 138 12.61 3.55 8.71
N PRO A 139 12.51 3.36 10.04
CA PRO A 139 12.47 2.01 10.60
C PRO A 139 11.15 1.33 10.28
N LEU A 140 11.22 0.03 10.02
CA LEU A 140 10.04 -0.83 9.89
C LEU A 140 9.35 -0.96 11.26
N PRO A 141 8.03 -0.76 11.37
CA PRO A 141 7.32 -0.96 12.63
C PRO A 141 7.31 -2.43 13.06
N GLU A 142 7.57 -2.72 14.34
CA GLU A 142 7.65 -4.08 14.91
C GLU A 142 6.40 -4.94 14.65
N GLY A 143 5.22 -4.31 14.59
CA GLY A 143 3.93 -4.99 14.40
C GLY A 143 3.57 -5.35 12.95
N VAL A 144 4.41 -5.00 11.97
CA VAL A 144 4.09 -5.17 10.54
C VAL A 144 4.98 -6.26 9.94
N GLY A 145 4.38 -7.32 9.39
CA GLY A 145 5.07 -8.33 8.60
C GLY A 145 5.29 -7.90 7.15
N LEU A 146 6.33 -8.44 6.52
CA LEU A 146 6.55 -8.34 5.08
C LEU A 146 6.44 -9.75 4.48
N SER A 147 5.78 -9.88 3.34
CA SER A 147 5.65 -11.15 2.63
C SER A 147 5.83 -10.98 1.11
N PRO A 148 6.53 -11.90 0.43
CA PRO A 148 6.65 -11.89 -1.02
C PRO A 148 5.39 -12.46 -1.70
N GLY A 149 4.87 -11.73 -2.68
CA GLY A 149 3.87 -12.15 -3.66
C GLY A 149 2.44 -12.25 -3.13
N GLN A 150 2.22 -13.04 -2.08
CA GLN A 150 0.90 -13.27 -1.50
C GLN A 150 0.91 -13.09 0.02
N ARG A 151 -0.27 -12.81 0.55
CA ARG A 151 -0.49 -12.67 1.99
C ARG A 151 -0.23 -14.00 2.71
N GLN A 152 0.56 -13.96 3.78
CA GLN A 152 0.93 -15.13 4.58
C GLN A 152 0.38 -15.07 6.00
N TYR A 153 0.21 -13.88 6.58
CA TYR A 153 -0.14 -13.69 7.98
C TYR A 153 -1.48 -12.96 8.14
N ARG A 154 -2.55 -13.72 8.37
CA ARG A 154 -3.90 -13.14 8.53
C ARG A 154 -4.12 -12.49 9.88
N ASP A 155 -3.38 -12.86 10.90
CA ASP A 155 -3.56 -12.47 12.30
C ASP A 155 -2.82 -11.17 12.70
N ARG A 156 -1.98 -10.62 11.81
CA ARG A 156 -1.18 -9.41 12.04
C ARG A 156 -1.31 -8.41 10.89
N LYS A 157 -0.76 -7.21 11.11
CA LYS A 157 -0.56 -6.25 10.02
C LYS A 157 0.51 -6.79 9.08
N GLU A 158 0.30 -6.64 7.78
CA GLU A 158 1.18 -7.25 6.79
C GLU A 158 1.24 -6.40 5.52
N LEU A 159 2.44 -6.23 4.98
CA LEU A 159 2.65 -5.76 3.61
C LEU A 159 3.01 -6.94 2.71
N VAL A 160 2.29 -7.07 1.62
CA VAL A 160 2.59 -8.00 0.53
C VAL A 160 3.31 -7.23 -0.56
N LEU A 161 4.47 -7.74 -0.99
CA LEU A 161 5.36 -7.11 -1.96
C LEU A 161 5.41 -7.94 -3.23
N THR A 162 5.13 -7.31 -4.36
CA THR A 162 5.13 -7.97 -5.67
C THR A 162 5.92 -7.14 -6.67
N GLY A 163 6.83 -7.77 -7.41
CA GLY A 163 7.53 -7.13 -8.51
C GLY A 163 6.68 -7.12 -9.78
N ASN A 164 6.56 -5.97 -10.43
CA ASN A 164 5.95 -5.80 -11.73
C ASN A 164 7.01 -5.36 -12.75
N ASP A 165 7.69 -6.35 -13.32
CA ASP A 165 8.84 -6.16 -14.23
C ASP A 165 8.44 -5.47 -15.53
N ALA A 166 7.19 -5.64 -15.97
CA ALA A 166 6.68 -5.01 -17.20
C ALA A 166 6.70 -3.48 -17.14
N VAL A 167 6.57 -2.90 -15.94
CA VAL A 167 6.57 -1.44 -15.72
C VAL A 167 7.73 -0.97 -14.82
N GLY A 168 8.61 -1.88 -14.40
CA GLY A 168 9.76 -1.56 -13.53
C GLY A 168 9.36 -1.07 -12.13
N GLN A 169 8.23 -1.53 -11.59
CA GLN A 169 7.72 -1.10 -10.29
C GLN A 169 7.59 -2.26 -9.31
N VAL A 170 7.72 -1.95 -8.03
CA VAL A 170 7.31 -2.81 -6.93
C VAL A 170 5.96 -2.33 -6.43
N GLU A 171 5.03 -3.26 -6.34
CA GLU A 171 3.69 -3.07 -5.78
C GLU A 171 3.69 -3.49 -4.32
N ILE A 172 3.08 -2.67 -3.46
CA ILE A 172 2.94 -2.90 -2.03
C ILE A 172 1.46 -2.86 -1.68
N VAL A 173 0.96 -3.95 -1.10
CA VAL A 173 -0.43 -4.05 -0.63
C VAL A 173 -0.43 -4.35 0.86
N GLY A 174 -1.02 -3.46 1.66
CA GLY A 174 -1.07 -3.58 3.12
C GLY A 174 -2.43 -4.05 3.63
N TYR A 175 -2.42 -4.99 4.57
CA TYR A 175 -3.59 -5.59 5.18
C TYR A 175 -3.59 -5.41 6.70
N LEU A 176 -4.79 -5.21 7.25
CA LEU A 176 -5.04 -5.28 8.69
C LEU A 176 -5.30 -6.72 9.15
N PRO A 177 -5.13 -7.04 10.45
CA PRO A 177 -5.51 -8.33 11.01
C PRO A 177 -6.95 -8.71 10.65
N ASN A 178 -7.13 -9.92 10.14
CA ASN A 178 -8.39 -10.56 9.74
C ASN A 178 -9.19 -9.82 8.66
N ALA A 179 -8.68 -8.74 8.07
CA ALA A 179 -9.34 -8.06 6.96
C ALA A 179 -9.20 -8.87 5.66
N ASP A 180 -10.25 -8.96 4.86
CA ASP A 180 -10.16 -9.54 3.50
C ASP A 180 -9.66 -8.52 2.46
N GLU A 181 -9.94 -7.23 2.70
CA GLU A 181 -9.59 -6.12 1.82
C GLU A 181 -8.30 -5.42 2.26
N SER A 182 -7.58 -4.85 1.29
CA SER A 182 -6.37 -4.04 1.56
C SER A 182 -6.74 -2.72 2.23
N ASN A 183 -5.99 -2.32 3.26
CA ASN A 183 -6.10 -1.01 3.88
C ASN A 183 -5.28 0.07 3.14
N ILE A 184 -4.14 -0.31 2.54
CA ILE A 184 -3.28 0.60 1.78
C ILE A 184 -2.71 -0.10 0.55
N GLN A 185 -2.54 0.65 -0.53
CA GLN A 185 -1.83 0.21 -1.73
C GLN A 185 -0.86 1.32 -2.15
N ALA A 186 0.35 0.94 -2.54
CA ALA A 186 1.37 1.87 -3.00
C ALA A 186 2.23 1.18 -4.05
N THR A 187 2.88 1.97 -4.91
CA THR A 187 3.91 1.48 -5.82
C THR A 187 5.14 2.37 -5.73
N PHE A 188 6.30 1.81 -6.05
CA PHE A 188 7.52 2.58 -6.25
C PHE A 188 8.36 2.00 -7.40
N THR A 189 9.08 2.88 -8.09
CA THR A 189 10.04 2.49 -9.12
C THR A 189 11.35 2.08 -8.47
N LEU A 190 11.89 0.93 -8.87
CA LEU A 190 13.21 0.49 -8.43
C LEU A 190 14.27 1.37 -9.10
N ALA A 191 15.12 2.02 -8.30
CA ALA A 191 16.15 2.90 -8.83
C ALA A 191 17.36 2.09 -9.32
N VAL A 192 17.95 2.48 -10.45
CA VAL A 192 19.22 1.89 -10.90
C VAL A 192 20.38 2.50 -10.13
N ALA A 193 21.30 1.65 -9.65
CA ALA A 193 22.45 2.05 -8.86
C ALA A 193 23.71 1.27 -9.27
N SER A 194 24.86 1.92 -9.12
CA SER A 194 26.18 1.29 -9.24
C SER A 194 26.75 1.09 -7.84
N PRO A 195 26.99 -0.16 -7.39
CA PRO A 195 27.54 -0.43 -6.06
C PRO A 195 28.91 0.22 -5.87
N ASP A 196 29.17 0.81 -4.71
CA ASP A 196 30.48 1.39 -4.39
C ASP A 196 31.55 0.30 -4.14
N GLU A 197 32.82 0.68 -4.23
CA GLU A 197 33.95 -0.26 -4.12
C GLU A 197 34.00 -0.97 -2.75
N PHE A 198 33.62 -0.27 -1.69
CA PHE A 198 33.57 -0.85 -0.34
C PHE A 198 32.47 -1.92 -0.24
N THR A 199 31.29 -1.61 -0.78
CA THR A 199 30.15 -2.53 -0.88
C THR A 199 30.53 -3.76 -1.71
N GLN A 200 31.23 -3.58 -2.83
CA GLN A 200 31.74 -4.68 -3.64
C GLN A 200 32.58 -5.68 -2.84
N GLN A 201 33.55 -5.19 -2.07
CA GLN A 201 34.41 -6.04 -1.24
C GLN A 201 33.62 -6.77 -0.14
N LEU A 202 32.70 -6.06 0.52
CA LEU A 202 31.85 -6.65 1.56
C LEU A 202 30.97 -7.77 1.00
N CYS A 203 30.32 -7.52 -0.13
CA CYS A 203 29.47 -8.47 -0.82
C CYS A 203 30.21 -9.70 -1.29
N GLN A 204 31.41 -9.53 -1.87
CA GLN A 204 32.23 -10.65 -2.28
C GLN A 204 32.60 -11.54 -1.09
N SER A 205 32.98 -10.95 0.05
CA SER A 205 33.26 -11.69 1.27
C SER A 205 32.04 -12.47 1.79
N ALA A 206 30.83 -11.90 1.70
CA ALA A 206 29.59 -12.56 2.10
C ALA A 206 29.27 -13.78 1.22
N LEU A 207 29.44 -13.63 -0.10
CA LEU A 207 29.24 -14.71 -1.07
C LEU A 207 30.26 -15.83 -0.90
N GLU A 208 31.54 -15.50 -0.66
CA GLU A 208 32.60 -16.48 -0.38
C GLU A 208 32.34 -17.27 0.92
N SER A 209 31.61 -16.67 1.86
CA SER A 209 31.18 -17.32 3.11
C SER A 209 29.96 -18.24 2.93
N GLY A 210 29.41 -18.34 1.72
CA GLY A 210 28.27 -19.21 1.41
C GLY A 210 26.90 -18.64 1.78
N ILE A 211 26.80 -17.33 2.06
CA ILE A 211 25.50 -16.69 2.28
C ILE A 211 24.73 -16.70 0.95
N SER A 212 23.55 -17.30 0.95
CA SER A 212 22.74 -17.42 -0.25
C SER A 212 22.17 -16.05 -0.65
N PRO A 213 22.43 -15.55 -1.87
CA PRO A 213 21.83 -14.31 -2.35
C PRO A 213 20.34 -14.47 -2.72
N GLY A 214 19.78 -15.67 -2.58
CA GLY A 214 18.42 -16.03 -2.97
C GLY A 214 18.40 -16.84 -4.26
N ILE A 215 17.28 -16.79 -4.99
CA ILE A 215 17.17 -17.41 -6.30
C ILE A 215 18.04 -16.59 -7.27
N VAL A 216 19.24 -17.09 -7.56
CA VAL A 216 20.09 -16.51 -8.60
C VAL A 216 19.51 -16.94 -9.96
N PRO A 217 19.14 -16.00 -10.84
CA PRO A 217 18.73 -16.32 -12.20
C PRO A 217 19.90 -17.05 -12.86
N ASP A 218 19.64 -18.19 -13.48
CA ASP A 218 20.67 -18.93 -14.20
C ASP A 218 21.34 -17.98 -15.21
N PRO A 219 22.66 -17.71 -15.11
CA PRO A 219 23.34 -16.77 -15.98
C PRO A 219 23.30 -17.20 -17.46
N SER A 220 22.99 -18.46 -17.75
CA SER A 220 22.75 -18.93 -19.13
C SER A 220 21.44 -18.41 -19.73
N LEU A 221 20.51 -17.89 -18.90
CA LEU A 221 19.24 -17.30 -19.31
C LEU A 221 19.29 -15.77 -19.36
N ALA A 222 20.40 -15.14 -18.98
CA ALA A 222 20.53 -13.68 -19.07
C ALA A 222 20.48 -13.23 -20.55
N PRO A 223 19.67 -12.22 -20.90
CA PRO A 223 19.67 -11.66 -22.25
C PRO A 223 21.07 -11.09 -22.55
N ALA A 224 21.56 -11.36 -23.76
CA ALA A 224 22.88 -10.91 -24.18
C ALA A 224 23.04 -9.39 -23.98
N PRO A 225 24.23 -8.92 -23.55
CA PRO A 225 24.46 -7.51 -23.30
C PRO A 225 24.11 -6.70 -24.56
N VAL A 226 23.27 -5.68 -24.38
CA VAL A 226 22.91 -4.76 -25.46
C VAL A 226 24.18 -4.03 -25.88
N PRO A 227 24.58 -4.08 -27.17
CA PRO A 227 25.78 -3.38 -27.62
C PRO A 227 25.61 -1.88 -27.38
N THR A 228 26.51 -1.30 -26.59
CA THR A 228 26.64 0.15 -26.43
C THR A 228 27.07 0.78 -27.77
N PRO A 229 26.46 1.90 -28.18
CA PRO A 229 26.79 2.60 -29.42
C PRO A 229 28.19 3.24 -29.41
#